data_AF-A0A7Y0S538-F1
#
_entry.id   AF-A0A7Y0S538-F1
#
_cell.length_a   1.000
_cell.length_b   1.000
_cell.length_c   1.000
_cell.angle_alpha   90.00
_cell.angle_beta   90.00
_cell.angle_gamma   90.00
#
_symmetry.space_group_name_H-M   'P 1'
#
loop_
_entity.id
_entity.type
_entity.pdbx_description
1 polymer ?
#
loop_
_entity_poly.entity_id
_entity_poly.type
_entity_poly.pdbx_seq_one_letter_code
_entity_poly.pdbx_strand_id
1 'polypeptide(L)' 'FEGFIKLNKKIPPEVLTSLNGIDEAARLADTIAAHMPLKLVDKQQVLEIVDVTERLEFLMGQMESEIDLLQVEKRIRGRV' A
#
# COMPACT_ATOMS: atom_id res chain seq x y z
N PHE A 1 -5.13 5.02 -0.86
CA PHE A 1 -4.97 4.12 0.31
C PHE A 1 -6.30 3.65 0.91
N GLU A 2 -7.33 4.50 1.10
CA GLU A 2 -8.61 4.06 1.68
C GLU A 2 -9.29 2.91 0.91
N GLY A 3 -9.36 3.02 -0.43
CA GLY A 3 -9.88 1.94 -1.26
C GLY A 3 -9.10 0.63 -1.13
N PHE A 4 -7.78 0.71 -0.89
CA PHE A 4 -6.93 -0.44 -0.68
C PHE A 4 -7.24 -1.15 0.65
N ILE A 5 -7.33 -0.41 1.76
CA ILE A 5 -7.70 -0.97 3.07
C ILE A 5 -9.07 -1.66 3.03
N LYS A 6 -10.05 -1.06 2.33
CA LYS A 6 -11.39 -1.66 2.19
C LYS A 6 -11.37 -3.01 1.46
N LEU A 7 -10.41 -3.22 0.57
CA LEU A 7 -10.25 -4.48 -0.17
C LEU A 7 -9.35 -5.48 0.57
N ASN A 8 -8.30 -4.99 1.24
CA ASN A 8 -7.34 -5.80 1.96
C ASN A 8 -7.68 -5.89 3.46
N LYS A 9 -8.53 -6.87 3.80
CA LYS A 9 -8.99 -7.12 5.18
C LYS A 9 -7.87 -7.49 6.19
N LYS A 10 -6.63 -7.69 5.74
CA LYS A 10 -5.49 -7.96 6.63
C LYS A 10 -4.92 -6.69 7.26
N ILE A 11 -5.23 -5.52 6.70
CA ILE A 11 -4.78 -4.23 7.24
C ILE A 11 -5.86 -3.68 8.17
N PRO A 12 -5.54 -3.43 9.45
CA PRO A 12 -6.51 -2.89 10.38
C PRO A 12 -6.98 -1.48 9.97
N PRO A 13 -8.27 -1.16 10.11
CA PRO A 13 -8.80 0.16 9.72
C PRO A 13 -8.19 1.31 10.55
N GLU A 14 -7.71 1.06 11.77
CA GLU A 14 -7.02 2.08 12.57
C GLU A 14 -5.73 2.62 11.92
N VAL A 15 -5.12 1.87 10.99
CA VAL A 15 -3.97 2.32 10.21
C VAL A 15 -4.32 3.53 9.35
N LEU A 16 -5.57 3.62 8.88
CA LEU A 16 -6.01 4.76 8.07
C LEU A 16 -6.05 6.05 8.91
N THR A 17 -6.52 5.94 10.15
CA THR A 17 -6.56 7.05 11.10
C THR A 17 -5.16 7.51 11.48
N SER A 18 -4.21 6.58 11.68
CA SER A 18 -2.83 6.94 12.02
C SER A 18 -2.11 7.64 10.87
N LEU A 19 -2.38 7.25 9.61
CA LEU A 19 -1.80 7.89 8.44
C LEU A 19 -2.34 9.30 8.20
N ASN A 20 -3.62 9.55 8.50
CA ASN A 20 -4.22 10.89 8.36
C ASN A 20 -3.57 11.94 9.29
N GLY A 21 -2.89 11.53 10.36
CA GLY A 21 -2.18 12.42 11.27
C GLY A 21 -0.71 12.67 10.88
N ILE A 22 -0.25 12.19 9.72
CA ILE A 22 1.14 12.34 9.27
C ILE A 22 1.22 13.46 8.23
N ASP A 23 1.81 14.59 8.62
CA ASP A 23 2.02 15.74 7.73
C ASP A 23 3.32 15.61 6.90
N GLU A 24 4.27 14.81 7.36
CA GLU A 24 5.56 14.61 6.69
C GLU A 24 5.45 13.52 5.62
N ALA A 25 5.60 13.90 4.35
CA ALA A 25 5.49 13.00 3.21
C ALA A 25 6.45 11.81 3.26
N ALA A 26 7.67 12.01 3.77
CA ALA A 26 8.67 10.95 3.92
C ALA A 26 8.15 9.87 4.88
N ARG A 27 7.73 10.30 6.07
CA ARG A 27 7.16 9.44 7.11
C ARG A 27 5.87 8.76 6.64
N LEU A 28 5.05 9.45 5.85
CA LEU A 28 3.84 8.88 5.28
C LEU A 28 4.19 7.72 4.34
N ALA A 29 5.15 7.91 3.43
CA ALA A 29 5.61 6.88 2.51
C ALA A 29 6.14 5.64 3.26
N ASP A 30 7.00 5.86 4.26
CA ASP A 30 7.58 4.77 5.06
C ASP A 30 6.51 4.01 5.86
N THR A 31 5.52 4.71 6.40
CA THR A 31 4.42 4.10 7.14
C THR A 31 3.50 3.28 6.23
N ILE A 32 3.21 3.78 5.02
CA ILE A 32 2.46 3.03 4.01
C ILE A 32 3.21 1.75 3.63
N ALA A 33 4.52 1.85 3.33
CA ALA A 33 5.35 0.71 2.96
C ALA A 33 5.39 -0.38 4.03
N ALA A 34 5.39 0.00 5.31
CA ALA A 34 5.37 -0.93 6.44
C ALA A 34 4.08 -1.78 6.51
N HIS A 35 2.94 -1.23 6.07
CA HIS A 35 1.64 -1.89 6.13
C HIS A 35 1.22 -2.56 4.81
N MET A 36 1.94 -2.34 3.71
CA MET A 36 1.67 -3.03 2.45
C MET A 36 2.32 -4.43 2.40
N PRO A 37 1.67 -5.41 1.75
CA PRO A 37 2.18 -6.76 1.58
C PRO A 37 3.26 -6.84 0.48
N LEU A 38 4.28 -5.98 0.56
CA LEU A 38 5.39 -5.92 -0.39
C LEU A 38 6.35 -7.12 -0.25
N LYS A 39 6.91 -7.57 -1.37
CA LYS A 39 7.99 -8.56 -1.36
C LYS A 39 9.27 -7.91 -0.82
N LEU A 40 10.22 -8.74 -0.36
CA LEU A 40 11.49 -8.26 0.19
C LEU A 40 12.25 -7.35 -0.78
N VAL A 41 12.27 -7.70 -2.07
CA VAL A 41 12.92 -6.91 -3.12
C VAL A 41 12.30 -5.52 -3.23
N ASP A 42 10.97 -5.44 -3.25
CA ASP A 42 10.26 -4.17 -3.34
C ASP A 42 10.45 -3.33 -2.07
N LYS A 43 10.53 -3.96 -0.89
CA LYS A 43 10.85 -3.27 0.37
C LYS A 43 12.25 -2.66 0.34
N GLN A 44 13.23 -3.38 -0.19
CA GLN A 44 14.59 -2.86 -0.34
C GLN A 44 14.61 -1.68 -1.34
N GLN A 45 13.88 -1.81 -2.45
CA GLN A 45 13.76 -0.72 -3.43
C GLN A 45 13.17 0.55 -2.80
N VAL A 46 12.14 0.44 -1.97
CA VAL A 46 11.57 1.59 -1.23
C VAL A 46 12.61 2.28 -0.33
N LEU A 47 13.50 1.52 0.31
CA LEU A 47 14.57 2.07 1.17
C LEU A 47 15.66 2.79 0.36
N GLU A 48 15.87 2.39 -0.89
CA GLU A 48 16.89 2.95 -1.77
C GLU A 48 16.42 4.20 -2.52
N ILE A 49 15.11 4.41 -2.64
CA ILE A 49 14.56 5.63 -3.24
C ILE A 49 14.66 6.78 -2.24
N VAL A 50 15.62 7.68 -2.49
CA VAL A 50 15.89 8.85 -1.65
C VAL A 50 14.84 9.94 -1.87
N ASP A 51 14.37 10.12 -3.10
CA ASP A 51 13.35 11.12 -3.41
C ASP A 51 11.97 10.67 -2.92
N VAL A 52 11.36 11.47 -2.06
CA VAL A 52 10.08 11.12 -1.42
C VAL A 52 8.93 11.04 -2.44
N THR A 53 8.98 11.86 -3.49
CA THR A 53 7.97 11.86 -4.56
C THR A 53 8.06 10.57 -5.34
N GLU A 54 9.25 10.20 -5.82
CA GLU A 54 9.48 8.94 -6.54
C GLU A 54 9.08 7.73 -5.67
N ARG A 55 9.37 7.78 -4.37
CA ARG A 55 9.01 6.72 -3.43
C ARG A 55 7.50 6.58 -3.29
N LEU A 56 6.77 7.69 -3.20
CA LEU A 56 5.31 7.68 -3.15
C LEU A 56 4.72 7.16 -4.46
N GLU A 57 5.24 7.57 -5.61
CA GLU A 57 4.82 7.07 -6.92
C GLU A 57 5.02 5.56 -7.05
N PHE A 58 6.18 5.05 -6.63
CA PHE A 58 6.46 3.62 -6.59
C PHE A 58 5.43 2.87 -5.72
N LEU A 59 5.19 3.36 -4.50
CA LEU A 59 4.22 2.75 -3.59
C LEU A 59 2.79 2.80 -4.14
N MET A 60 2.42 3.85 -4.86
CA MET A 60 1.12 3.96 -5.53
C MET A 60 0.96 2.90 -6.62
N GLY A 61 1.97 2.69 -7.46
CA GLY A 61 1.94 1.64 -8.50
C GLY A 61 1.85 0.22 -7.93
N GLN A 62 2.56 -0.06 -6.82
CA GLN A 62 2.44 -1.33 -6.11
C GLN A 62 1.03 -1.54 -5.54
N MET A 63 0.46 -0.48 -4.97
CA MET A 63 -0.89 -0.51 -4.42
C MET A 63 -1.95 -0.76 -5.49
N GLU A 64 -1.83 -0.14 -6.67
CA GLU A 64 -2.74 -0.36 -7.80
C GLU A 64 -2.69 -1.81 -8.29
N SER A 65 -1.48 -2.35 -8.45
CA SER A 65 -1.26 -3.75 -8.83
C SER A 65 -1.91 -4.74 -7.85
N GLU A 66 -1.79 -4.46 -6.54
CA GLU A 66 -2.39 -5.30 -5.49
C GLU A 66 -3.92 -5.16 -5.46
N ILE A 67 -4.47 -3.97 -5.71
CA ILE A 67 -5.92 -3.76 -5.86
C ILE A 67 -6.46 -4.62 -7.00
N ASP A 68 -5.81 -4.60 -8.16
CA ASP A 68 -6.24 -5.37 -9.33
C ASP A 68 -6.24 -6.87 -9.04
N LEU A 69 -5.19 -7.37 -8.38
CA LEU A 69 -5.11 -8.77 -7.96
C LEU A 69 -6.28 -9.13 -7.03
N LEU A 70 -6.53 -8.34 -5.99
CA LEU A 70 -7.62 -8.57 -5.04
C LEU A 70 -8.99 -8.54 -5.72
N GLN A 71 -9.19 -7.67 -6.70
CA GLN A 71 -10.42 -7.60 -7.48
C GLN A 71 -10.63 -8.84 -8.35
N VAL A 72 -9.57 -9.33 -8.99
CA VAL A 72 -9.61 -10.58 -9.78
C VAL A 72 -9.93 -11.76 -8.88
N GLU A 73 -9.27 -11.91 -7.73
CA GLU A 73 -9.55 -12.97 -6.76
C GLU A 73 -11.00 -12.94 -6.28
N LYS A 74 -11.51 -11.75 -5.96
CA LYS A 74 -12.91 -11.56 -5.55
C LYS A 74 -13.89 -11.98 -6.65
N ARG A 75 -13.60 -11.67 -7.91
CA ARG A 75 -14.42 -12.07 -9.06
C ARG A 75 -14.43 -13.58 -9.27
N ILE A 76 -13.29 -14.24 -9.07
CA ILE A 76 -13.19 -15.71 -9.16
C ILE A 76 -14.02 -16.36 -8.04
N ARG A 77 -13.82 -15.94 -6.78
CA ARG A 77 -14.57 -16.47 -5.63
C ARG A 77 -16.09 -16.27 -5.72
N GLY A 78 -16.56 -15.23 -6.42
CA GLY A 78 -18.00 -15.01 -6.61
C GLY A 78 -18.64 -15.87 -7.70
N ARG A 79 -17.85 -16.60 -8.48
CA ARG A 79 -18.33 -17.47 -9.59
C ARG A 79 -18.33 -18.96 -9.24
N VAL A 80 -17.69 -19.34 -8.14
CA VAL A 80 -17.72 -20.69 -7.53
C VAL A 80 -18.61 -20.67 -6.31
#